data_AF-A0A239DU20-F1
#
_entry.id   AF-A0A239DU20-F1
#
_cell.length_a   1.000
_cell.length_b   1.000
_cell.length_c   1.000
_cell.angle_alpha   90.00
_cell.angle_beta   90.00
_cell.angle_gamma   90.00
#
_symmetry.space_group_name_H-M   'P 1'
#
loop_
_entity.id
_entity.type
_entity.pdbx_description
1 polymer ?
#
loop_
_entity_poly.entity_id
_entity_poly.type
_entity_poly.pdbx_seq_one_letter_code
_entity_poly.pdbx_strand_id
1 'polypeptide(L)'
;MLTQTANEDSRLSFWLRVREFAVPPSMVETATARRRTGDWAGACAAAGIDVDLDLRSLARTHGRELAARVRADLRQMAPDLLRWHMPRVAPDGLLRPALTITLARYGASGTEGGDRVHLVVRTPPAWADGGQRFSLALWDPAHPGAGARHHPHHRPHRRFRLDLHRHLWDARRTGELPFRAGTGGRRPDDPPLLPDLEPPGPLPPHQRCAVDRWEDEARMVLRAEGRTSGSVTVRLGSRHRLIVDVTGGDDGAGAPAARITQATGAGGGNWPLPVLPDAATWVPPDVELLAAGLIGADGLHPLVAAALVPGHPPSGPLPPRGGPGRPRVVECRGASHRIGLVDGVLTALDHDPDEIRREELLVALTGTPLPCLRAIDRAHRRPESLADVRARLDHGDIAGALAVVEGLLGPGAVLRDGPLRDELEAAAQRRIAYGLFRAGLAGPAPGRVPPRAYSPALRTRPRRGRPDPRYRTAR
;
A
#
# COMPACT_ATOMS: atom_id res chain seq x y z
N MET A 1 -9.08 -13.73 -29.59
CA MET A 1 -9.11 -12.35 -29.04
C MET A 1 -10.14 -12.25 -27.90
N LEU A 2 -9.86 -12.84 -26.73
CA LEU A 2 -10.72 -12.72 -25.52
C LEU A 2 -9.89 -12.48 -24.24
N THR A 3 -8.56 -12.42 -24.35
CA THR A 3 -7.63 -12.32 -23.23
C THR A 3 -7.30 -10.89 -22.82
N GLN A 4 -7.61 -9.90 -23.67
CA GLN A 4 -7.26 -8.49 -23.45
C GLN A 4 -8.26 -7.80 -22.52
N THR A 5 -9.57 -7.96 -22.79
CA THR A 5 -10.66 -7.44 -21.95
C THR A 5 -10.62 -8.05 -20.55
N ALA A 6 -10.56 -9.38 -20.44
CA ALA A 6 -10.54 -10.08 -19.14
C ALA A 6 -9.35 -9.69 -18.24
N ASN A 7 -8.21 -9.26 -18.81
CA ASN A 7 -7.01 -8.93 -18.06
C ASN A 7 -6.94 -7.42 -17.70
N GLU A 8 -7.45 -6.53 -18.55
CA GLU A 8 -7.71 -5.12 -18.18
C GLU A 8 -8.77 -5.03 -17.07
N ASP A 9 -9.85 -5.81 -17.19
CA ASP A 9 -10.89 -5.94 -16.16
C ASP A 9 -10.30 -6.40 -14.82
N SER A 10 -9.27 -7.26 -14.84
CA SER A 10 -8.62 -7.76 -13.62
C SER A 10 -7.86 -6.68 -12.84
N ARG A 11 -7.18 -5.75 -13.53
CA ARG A 11 -6.45 -4.66 -12.90
C ARG A 11 -7.38 -3.56 -12.40
N LEU A 12 -8.39 -3.21 -13.19
CA LEU A 12 -9.39 -2.22 -12.77
C LEU A 12 -10.19 -2.73 -11.57
N SER A 13 -10.60 -4.00 -11.59
CA SER A 13 -11.22 -4.67 -10.44
C SER A 13 -10.31 -4.71 -9.21
N PHE A 14 -9.01 -4.95 -9.41
CA PHE A 14 -8.00 -4.86 -8.35
C PHE A 14 -7.99 -3.48 -7.69
N TRP A 15 -7.92 -2.39 -8.48
CA TRP A 15 -7.89 -1.04 -7.91
C TRP A 15 -9.22 -0.58 -7.32
N LEU A 16 -10.35 -1.03 -7.86
CA LEU A 16 -11.67 -0.82 -7.24
C LEU A 16 -11.74 -1.45 -5.85
N ARG A 17 -11.30 -2.70 -5.73
CA ARG A 17 -11.24 -3.41 -4.45
C ARG A 17 -10.31 -2.72 -3.45
N VAL A 18 -9.11 -2.32 -3.90
CA VAL A 18 -8.17 -1.56 -3.05
C VAL A 18 -8.80 -0.25 -2.58
N ARG A 19 -9.52 0.46 -3.46
CA ARG A 19 -10.18 1.71 -3.11
C ARG A 19 -11.26 1.51 -2.06
N GLU A 20 -12.06 0.47 -2.21
CA GLU A 20 -13.16 0.17 -1.28
C GLU A 20 -12.65 -0.11 0.15
N PHE A 21 -11.55 -0.86 0.27
CA PHE A 21 -11.13 -1.38 1.58
C PHE A 21 -9.85 -0.75 2.16
N ALA A 22 -8.90 -0.32 1.33
CA ALA A 22 -7.59 0.10 1.83
C ALA A 22 -7.55 1.53 2.40
N VAL A 23 -8.44 2.40 1.91
CA VAL A 23 -8.56 3.81 2.36
C VAL A 23 -10.06 4.17 2.43
N PRO A 24 -10.79 3.68 3.44
CA PRO A 24 -12.23 3.92 3.54
C PRO A 24 -12.55 5.41 3.77
N PRO A 25 -13.74 5.90 3.40
CA PRO A 25 -14.11 7.31 3.57
C PRO A 25 -13.93 7.86 4.99
N SER A 26 -14.28 7.08 6.01
CA SER A 26 -14.12 7.44 7.42
C SER A 26 -12.65 7.70 7.81
N MET A 27 -11.71 6.98 7.19
CA MET A 27 -10.27 7.20 7.37
C MET A 27 -9.85 8.54 6.75
N VAL A 28 -10.30 8.83 5.53
CA VAL A 28 -10.00 10.10 4.83
C VAL A 28 -10.55 11.29 5.61
N GLU A 29 -11.80 11.18 6.10
CA GLU A 29 -12.44 12.21 6.90
C GLU A 29 -11.67 12.47 8.20
N THR A 30 -11.37 11.42 8.96
CA THR A 30 -10.66 11.53 10.25
C THR A 30 -9.24 12.07 10.05
N ALA A 31 -8.49 11.54 9.07
CA ALA A 31 -7.14 11.98 8.75
C ALA A 31 -7.12 13.44 8.27
N THR A 32 -8.07 13.83 7.42
CA THR A 32 -8.20 15.20 6.94
C THR A 32 -8.55 16.17 8.05
N ALA A 33 -9.48 15.81 8.95
CA ALA A 33 -9.84 16.64 10.09
C ALA A 33 -8.62 16.91 11.00
N ARG A 34 -7.87 15.86 11.35
CA ARG A 34 -6.64 15.94 12.17
C ARG A 34 -5.53 16.75 11.49
N ARG A 35 -5.33 16.55 10.19
CA ARG A 35 -4.36 17.30 9.39
C ARG A 35 -4.69 18.79 9.38
N ARG A 36 -5.96 19.17 9.20
CA ARG A 36 -6.41 20.57 9.17
C ARG A 36 -6.19 21.30 10.49
N THR A 37 -6.24 20.60 11.63
CA THR A 37 -5.90 21.17 12.94
C THR A 37 -4.40 21.15 13.24
N GLY A 38 -3.55 20.66 12.32
CA GLY A 38 -2.10 20.55 12.49
C GLY A 38 -1.64 19.34 13.31
N ASP A 39 -2.57 18.43 13.68
CA ASP A 39 -2.29 17.19 14.38
C ASP A 39 -1.86 16.09 13.39
N TRP A 40 -0.64 16.24 12.87
CA TRP A 40 -0.07 15.31 11.89
C TRP A 40 0.12 13.89 12.46
N ALA A 41 0.38 13.77 13.77
CA ALA A 41 0.54 12.46 14.42
C ALA A 41 -0.81 11.75 14.54
N GLY A 42 -1.87 12.46 14.94
CA GLY A 42 -3.24 11.94 14.93
C GLY A 42 -3.73 11.59 13.52
N ALA A 43 -3.37 12.39 12.51
CA ALA A 43 -3.65 12.06 11.11
C ALA A 43 -2.97 10.76 10.68
N CYS A 44 -1.67 10.58 11.02
CA CYS A 44 -0.95 9.33 10.77
C CYS A 44 -1.62 8.14 11.45
N ALA A 45 -2.01 8.28 12.72
CA ALA A 45 -2.68 7.23 13.47
C ALA A 45 -4.01 6.81 12.83
N ALA A 46 -4.81 7.78 12.37
CA ALA A 46 -6.06 7.54 11.65
C ALA A 46 -5.85 6.73 10.36
N ALA A 47 -4.76 6.98 9.64
CA ALA A 47 -4.38 6.25 8.43
C ALA A 47 -3.62 4.93 8.68
N GLY A 48 -3.53 4.48 9.94
CA GLY A 48 -2.79 3.27 10.30
C GLY A 48 -1.26 3.39 10.12
N ILE A 49 -0.74 4.62 10.18
CA ILE A 49 0.68 4.92 10.12
C ILE A 49 1.21 5.17 11.53
N ASP A 50 2.21 4.40 11.91
CA ASP A 50 2.84 4.49 13.21
C ASP A 50 4.06 5.41 13.18
N VAL A 51 4.14 6.36 14.11
CA VAL A 51 5.21 7.37 14.12
C VAL A 51 6.42 6.87 14.92
N ASP A 52 7.49 6.53 14.22
CA ASP A 52 8.78 6.06 14.74
C ASP A 52 9.89 7.12 14.55
N LEU A 53 9.56 8.40 14.74
CA LEU A 53 10.52 9.50 14.67
C LEU A 53 10.40 10.43 15.88
N ASP A 54 11.54 10.89 16.39
CA ASP A 54 11.61 11.86 17.47
C ASP A 54 12.26 13.16 16.96
N LEU A 55 11.45 14.21 16.82
CA LEU A 55 11.90 15.53 16.40
C LEU A 55 12.86 16.19 17.39
N ARG A 56 12.80 15.84 18.68
CA ARG A 56 13.74 16.37 19.69
C ARG A 56 15.11 15.73 19.52
N SER A 57 15.15 14.40 19.35
CA SER A 57 16.40 13.69 19.04
C SER A 57 16.98 14.15 17.70
N LEU A 58 16.15 14.34 16.66
CA LEU A 58 16.57 14.93 15.39
C LEU A 58 17.21 16.31 15.58
N ALA A 59 16.59 17.19 16.37
CA ALA A 59 17.11 18.54 16.63
C ALA A 59 18.46 18.52 17.38
N ARG A 60 18.68 17.52 18.25
CA ARG A 60 19.95 17.35 18.97
C ARG A 60 21.06 16.83 18.07
N THR A 61 20.77 15.86 17.21
CA THR A 61 21.78 15.20 16.36
C THR A 61 22.11 15.97 15.09
N HIS A 62 21.10 16.56 14.45
CA HIS A 62 21.24 17.19 13.12
C HIS A 62 20.82 18.68 13.10
N GLY A 63 20.60 19.28 14.27
CA GLY A 63 20.30 20.70 14.40
C GLY A 63 18.82 21.07 14.28
N ARG A 64 18.49 22.26 14.79
CA ARG A 64 17.11 22.78 14.87
C ARG A 64 16.51 23.08 13.49
N GLU A 65 17.33 23.53 12.54
CA GLU A 65 16.88 23.85 11.18
C GLU A 65 16.34 22.63 10.44
N LEU A 66 17.08 21.51 10.48
CA LEU A 66 16.61 20.27 9.87
C LEU A 66 15.32 19.79 10.53
N ALA A 67 15.26 19.80 11.87
CA ALA A 67 14.05 19.41 12.59
C ALA A 67 12.85 20.31 12.26
N ALA A 68 13.07 21.61 12.02
CA ALA A 68 12.02 22.54 11.60
C ALA A 68 11.52 22.23 10.18
N ARG A 69 12.43 21.92 9.22
CA ARG A 69 12.06 21.51 7.85
C ARG A 69 11.25 20.21 7.85
N VAL A 70 11.68 19.20 8.62
CA VAL A 70 10.93 17.94 8.77
C VAL A 70 9.55 18.21 9.37
N ARG A 71 9.47 19.01 10.44
CA ARG A 71 8.17 19.37 11.05
C ARG A 71 7.25 20.10 10.07
N ALA A 72 7.79 20.98 9.23
CA ALA A 72 7.01 21.71 8.24
C ALA A 72 6.41 20.76 7.19
N ASP A 73 7.19 19.78 6.72
CA ASP A 73 6.70 18.76 5.78
C ASP A 73 5.66 17.83 6.46
N LEU A 74 5.88 17.42 7.71
CA LEU A 74 4.92 16.59 8.46
C LEU A 74 3.55 17.27 8.64
N ARG A 75 3.53 18.59 8.87
CA ARG A 75 2.26 19.35 8.98
C ARG A 75 1.44 19.34 7.69
N GLN A 76 2.06 19.06 6.56
CA GLN A 76 1.44 19.10 5.23
C GLN A 76 1.20 17.69 4.66
N MET A 77 1.62 16.66 5.40
CA MET A 77 1.44 15.27 5.05
C MET A 77 -0.05 14.88 5.07
N ALA A 78 -0.52 14.27 3.98
CA ALA A 78 -1.80 13.59 3.85
C ALA A 78 -1.54 12.07 3.94
N PRO A 79 -1.62 11.46 5.14
CA PRO A 79 -1.23 10.07 5.37
C PRO A 79 -2.19 9.05 4.76
N ASP A 80 -3.47 9.40 4.66
CA ASP A 80 -4.51 8.69 3.92
C ASP A 80 -4.23 8.66 2.41
N LEU A 81 -3.82 9.79 1.82
CA LEU A 81 -3.36 9.85 0.43
C LEU A 81 -2.07 9.03 0.21
N LEU A 82 -1.11 9.13 1.14
CA LEU A 82 0.10 8.31 1.10
C LEU A 82 -0.26 6.82 1.08
N ARG A 83 -1.14 6.38 1.99
CA ARG A 83 -1.58 4.98 2.08
C ARG A 83 -2.21 4.49 0.77
N TRP A 84 -2.99 5.32 0.09
CA TRP A 84 -3.55 4.99 -1.23
C TRP A 84 -2.45 4.67 -2.25
N HIS A 85 -1.41 5.50 -2.32
CA HIS A 85 -0.32 5.37 -3.31
C HIS A 85 0.85 4.47 -2.87
N MET A 86 0.78 3.84 -1.70
CA MET A 86 1.80 2.89 -1.28
C MET A 86 1.85 1.67 -2.22
N PRO A 87 3.04 1.09 -2.50
CA PRO A 87 3.16 -0.08 -3.37
C PRO A 87 2.38 -1.27 -2.84
N ARG A 88 1.65 -1.97 -3.73
CA ARG A 88 0.79 -3.11 -3.40
C ARG A 88 1.13 -4.37 -4.18
N VAL A 89 0.62 -5.51 -3.71
CA VAL A 89 0.76 -6.81 -4.35
C VAL A 89 -0.61 -7.37 -4.74
N ALA A 90 -0.70 -7.92 -5.94
CA ALA A 90 -1.86 -8.67 -6.42
C ALA A 90 -1.91 -10.07 -5.77
N PRO A 91 -3.10 -10.71 -5.71
CA PRO A 91 -4.39 -10.21 -6.19
C PRO A 91 -5.15 -9.36 -5.17
N ASP A 92 -4.80 -9.45 -3.89
CA ASP A 92 -5.62 -8.89 -2.81
C ASP A 92 -5.38 -7.40 -2.56
N GLY A 93 -4.35 -6.81 -3.17
CA GLY A 93 -4.11 -5.38 -3.05
C GLY A 93 -3.53 -4.94 -1.71
N LEU A 94 -2.91 -5.87 -1.00
CA LEU A 94 -2.19 -5.61 0.24
C LEU A 94 -0.90 -4.84 -0.03
N LEU A 95 -0.46 -4.04 0.93
CA LEU A 95 0.80 -3.32 0.94
C LEU A 95 1.96 -4.30 0.75
N ARG A 96 2.90 -3.92 -0.12
CA ARG A 96 4.10 -4.70 -0.36
C ARG A 96 4.94 -4.76 0.91
N PRO A 97 5.24 -5.96 1.45
CA PRO A 97 5.98 -6.09 2.70
C PRO A 97 7.46 -5.75 2.54
N ALA A 98 8.10 -5.47 3.68
CA ALA A 98 9.53 -5.25 3.84
C ALA A 98 10.14 -4.17 2.92
N LEU A 99 9.45 -3.06 2.71
CA LEU A 99 9.96 -1.91 2.00
C LEU A 99 10.44 -0.83 2.96
N THR A 100 11.50 -0.12 2.57
CA THR A 100 11.82 1.22 3.07
C THR A 100 11.72 2.18 1.89
N ILE A 101 10.84 3.17 1.97
CA ILE A 101 10.49 4.09 0.88
C ILE A 101 10.86 5.51 1.31
N THR A 102 11.59 6.25 0.48
CA THR A 102 11.91 7.65 0.78
C THR A 102 10.71 8.54 0.42
N LEU A 103 10.24 9.34 1.38
CA LEU A 103 9.24 10.39 1.18
C LEU A 103 9.90 11.74 0.90
N ALA A 104 10.99 12.07 1.59
CA ALA A 104 11.72 13.32 1.39
C ALA A 104 13.19 13.13 1.76
N ARG A 105 14.08 13.86 1.06
CA ARG A 105 15.51 13.94 1.37
C ARG A 105 15.84 15.33 1.88
N TYR A 106 16.65 15.41 2.92
CA TYR A 106 17.12 16.66 3.48
C TYR A 106 18.65 16.67 3.48
N GLY A 107 19.24 17.54 2.66
CA GLY A 107 20.67 17.79 2.69
C GLY A 107 21.06 18.79 3.77
N ALA A 108 22.28 18.66 4.29
CA ALA A 108 22.96 19.77 4.95
C ALA A 108 23.21 20.87 3.90
N SER A 109 22.87 22.11 4.22
CA SER A 109 23.19 23.26 3.37
C SER A 109 24.71 23.35 3.22
N GLY A 110 25.23 23.33 1.98
CA GLY A 110 26.63 23.67 1.70
C GLY A 110 27.61 22.53 1.42
N THR A 111 27.19 21.27 1.31
CA THR A 111 28.08 20.18 0.82
C THR A 111 27.44 19.47 -0.36
N GLU A 112 28.02 19.66 -1.54
CA GLU A 112 27.75 18.82 -2.70
C GLU A 112 28.07 17.37 -2.34
N GLY A 113 27.03 16.56 -2.15
CA GLY A 113 27.13 15.12 -1.86
C GLY A 113 27.08 14.70 -0.37
N GLY A 114 26.90 15.62 0.59
CA GLY A 114 26.90 15.30 2.03
C GLY A 114 25.63 14.57 2.53
N ASP A 115 25.81 13.63 3.46
CA ASP A 115 24.82 12.70 4.02
C ASP A 115 23.42 13.29 4.20
N ARG A 116 22.49 12.79 3.39
CA ARG A 116 21.10 13.24 3.38
C ARG A 116 20.31 12.40 4.39
N VAL A 117 19.78 13.04 5.42
CA VAL A 117 18.75 12.43 6.26
C VAL A 117 17.49 12.29 5.41
N HIS A 118 16.87 11.11 5.43
CA HIS A 118 15.66 10.82 4.68
C HIS A 118 14.48 10.68 5.65
N LEU A 119 13.36 11.34 5.33
CA LEU A 119 12.06 10.92 5.86
C LEU A 119 11.61 9.71 5.06
N VAL A 120 11.35 8.60 5.75
CA VAL A 120 11.01 7.32 5.12
C VAL A 120 9.74 6.73 5.72
N VAL A 121 9.10 5.86 4.94
CA VAL A 121 8.12 4.91 5.48
C VAL A 121 8.60 3.48 5.34
N ARG A 122 8.19 2.63 6.27
CA ARG A 122 8.62 1.23 6.33
C ARG A 122 7.44 0.29 6.48
N THR A 123 7.30 -0.62 5.52
CA THR A 123 6.35 -1.72 5.67
C THR A 123 7.00 -2.86 6.45
N PRO A 124 6.25 -3.50 7.36
CA PRO A 124 6.75 -4.66 8.10
C PRO A 124 6.98 -5.86 7.15
N PRO A 125 7.73 -6.88 7.59
CA PRO A 125 7.78 -8.15 6.86
C PRO A 125 6.38 -8.80 6.77
N ALA A 126 6.20 -9.70 5.81
CA ALA A 126 4.88 -10.30 5.51
C ALA A 126 4.22 -10.98 6.73
N TRP A 127 5.00 -11.62 7.59
CA TRP A 127 4.48 -12.28 8.80
C TRP A 127 4.01 -11.29 9.89
N ALA A 128 4.34 -10.00 9.76
CA ALA A 128 3.98 -8.93 10.68
C ALA A 128 3.20 -7.82 9.97
N ASP A 129 2.38 -8.15 8.97
CA ASP A 129 1.64 -7.16 8.18
C ASP A 129 0.73 -6.23 9.02
N GLY A 130 0.32 -6.67 10.21
CA GLY A 130 -0.31 -5.87 11.25
C GLY A 130 -1.65 -5.25 10.85
N GLY A 131 -2.36 -5.87 9.90
CA GLY A 131 -3.52 -5.25 9.28
C GLY A 131 -3.13 -4.03 8.44
N GLN A 132 -2.10 -4.18 7.59
CA GLN A 132 -1.61 -3.14 6.67
C GLN A 132 -1.13 -1.87 7.39
N ARG A 133 -0.54 -2.02 8.57
CA ARG A 133 0.11 -0.91 9.27
C ARG A 133 1.56 -0.78 8.82
N PHE A 134 2.06 0.44 8.81
CA PHE A 134 3.44 0.73 8.44
C PHE A 134 3.93 1.95 9.22
N SER A 135 5.24 2.12 9.33
CA SER A 135 5.79 3.18 10.16
C SER A 135 6.40 4.32 9.35
N LEU A 136 6.34 5.52 9.93
CA LEU A 136 6.99 6.74 9.48
C LEU A 136 8.23 6.98 10.35
N ALA A 137 9.40 7.02 9.73
CA ALA A 137 10.68 7.06 10.43
C ALA A 137 11.68 7.98 9.73
N LEU A 138 12.82 8.18 10.37
CA LEU A 138 13.99 8.80 9.74
C LEU A 138 15.00 7.71 9.38
N TRP A 139 15.69 7.91 8.26
CA TRP A 139 16.82 7.09 7.85
C TRP A 139 18.02 7.99 7.62
N ASP A 140 19.13 7.64 8.26
CA ASP A 140 20.40 8.34 8.17
C ASP A 140 21.44 7.42 7.50
N PRO A 141 22.03 7.80 6.35
CA PRO A 141 23.08 7.05 5.70
C PRO A 141 24.30 6.80 6.59
N ALA A 142 24.63 7.74 7.50
CA ALA A 142 25.75 7.61 8.43
C ALA A 142 25.47 6.55 9.51
N HIS A 143 24.19 6.32 9.82
CA HIS A 143 23.74 5.36 10.83
C HIS A 143 22.67 4.43 10.27
N PRO A 144 22.98 3.61 9.25
CA PRO A 144 21.98 2.90 8.44
C PRO A 144 21.19 1.84 9.23
N GLY A 145 21.67 1.45 10.41
CA GLY A 145 21.00 0.51 11.33
C GLY A 145 20.28 1.16 12.52
N ALA A 146 20.40 2.48 12.72
CA ALA A 146 19.73 3.17 13.81
C ALA A 146 18.20 3.15 13.57
N GLY A 147 17.45 2.66 14.56
CA GLY A 147 15.98 2.57 14.49
C GLY A 147 15.44 1.58 13.44
N ALA A 148 16.26 0.75 12.80
CA ALA A 148 15.86 -0.15 11.71
C ALA A 148 16.21 -1.63 11.95
N ARG A 149 16.73 -1.99 13.14
CA ARG A 149 17.30 -3.32 13.43
C ARG A 149 16.34 -4.49 13.14
N HIS A 150 15.04 -4.25 13.20
CA HIS A 150 14.00 -5.27 12.99
C HIS A 150 13.52 -5.34 11.53
N HIS A 151 13.76 -4.33 10.69
CA HIS A 151 13.31 -4.34 9.29
C HIS A 151 14.29 -5.12 8.39
N PRO A 152 13.82 -6.10 7.59
CA PRO A 152 14.69 -6.89 6.72
C PRO A 152 15.48 -6.07 5.69
N HIS A 153 14.89 -4.99 5.18
CA HIS A 153 15.47 -4.10 4.18
C HIS A 153 15.50 -2.67 4.71
N HIS A 154 16.53 -2.35 5.50
CA HIS A 154 16.69 -1.06 6.16
C HIS A 154 17.05 0.10 5.22
N ARG A 155 17.59 -0.18 4.02
CA ARG A 155 17.99 0.85 3.06
C ARG A 155 16.82 1.24 2.16
N PRO A 156 16.66 2.55 1.84
CA PRO A 156 15.64 2.99 0.91
C PRO A 156 15.73 2.30 -0.46
N HIS A 157 14.58 1.84 -0.95
CA HIS A 157 14.48 1.13 -2.21
C HIS A 157 14.54 2.07 -3.42
N ARG A 158 15.41 1.78 -4.40
CA ARG A 158 15.66 2.66 -5.55
C ARG A 158 14.45 2.83 -6.49
N ARG A 159 13.57 1.83 -6.59
CA ARG A 159 12.35 1.86 -7.42
C ARG A 159 11.18 2.59 -6.75
N PHE A 160 11.12 2.61 -5.42
CA PHE A 160 9.97 3.15 -4.68
C PHE A 160 10.40 4.49 -4.06
N ARG A 161 10.37 5.54 -4.89
CA ARG A 161 10.86 6.88 -4.58
C ARG A 161 9.74 7.91 -4.59
N LEU A 162 9.11 8.10 -3.44
CA LEU A 162 8.05 9.10 -3.25
C LEU A 162 8.60 10.51 -2.98
N ASP A 163 9.91 10.63 -2.81
CA ASP A 163 10.62 11.91 -2.76
C ASP A 163 10.63 12.67 -4.09
N LEU A 164 10.49 11.95 -5.20
CA LEU A 164 10.27 12.52 -6.53
C LEU A 164 8.78 12.74 -6.84
N HIS A 165 7.88 12.17 -6.02
CA HIS A 165 6.44 12.14 -6.24
C HIS A 165 5.69 12.70 -5.03
N ARG A 166 6.11 13.90 -4.56
CA ARG A 166 5.51 14.52 -3.37
C ARG A 166 4.02 14.77 -3.51
N HIS A 167 3.51 14.95 -4.72
CA HIS A 167 2.08 15.10 -5.00
C HIS A 167 1.21 13.91 -4.55
N LEU A 168 1.82 12.76 -4.30
CA LEU A 168 1.14 11.55 -3.80
C LEU A 168 1.01 11.50 -2.26
N TRP A 169 1.50 12.50 -1.53
CA TRP A 169 1.40 12.52 -0.06
C TRP A 169 1.50 13.91 0.59
N ASP A 170 2.07 14.92 -0.07
CA ASP A 170 2.15 16.31 0.40
C ASP A 170 0.97 17.11 -0.18
N ALA A 171 0.07 17.54 0.69
CA ALA A 171 -1.16 18.23 0.29
C ALA A 171 -0.89 19.48 -0.56
N ARG A 172 0.23 20.16 -0.35
CA ARG A 172 0.62 21.37 -1.10
C ARG A 172 1.03 21.08 -2.54
N ARG A 173 1.42 19.84 -2.83
CA ARG A 173 1.99 19.42 -4.12
C ARG A 173 1.00 18.63 -4.97
N THR A 174 -0.18 18.33 -4.44
CA THR A 174 -1.24 17.57 -5.14
C THR A 174 -1.64 18.19 -6.48
N GLY A 175 -1.52 19.51 -6.63
CA GLY A 175 -1.72 20.21 -7.91
C GLY A 175 -0.75 19.82 -9.04
N GLU A 176 0.35 19.11 -8.77
CA GLU A 176 1.18 18.54 -9.84
C GLU A 176 0.55 17.31 -10.50
N LEU A 177 -0.39 16.64 -9.83
CA LEU A 177 -0.94 15.36 -10.26
C LEU A 177 -1.44 15.38 -11.72
N PRO A 178 -2.15 16.41 -12.21
CA PRO A 178 -2.61 16.43 -13.60
C PRO A 178 -1.46 16.37 -14.60
N PHE A 179 -0.42 17.19 -14.40
CA PHE A 179 0.76 17.19 -15.27
C PHE A 179 1.48 15.83 -15.22
N ARG A 180 1.64 15.28 -14.01
CA ARG A 180 2.29 13.99 -13.74
C ARG A 180 1.54 12.81 -14.33
N ALA A 181 0.22 12.92 -14.43
CA ALA A 181 -0.66 11.89 -14.97
C ALA A 181 -0.97 12.06 -16.46
N GLY A 182 -0.37 13.07 -17.13
CA GLY A 182 -0.63 13.36 -18.54
C GLY A 182 -1.99 14.01 -18.83
N THR A 183 -2.72 14.45 -17.80
CA THR A 183 -4.05 15.09 -17.92
C THR A 183 -3.99 16.62 -17.80
N GLY A 184 -2.86 17.18 -17.38
CA GLY A 184 -2.68 18.62 -17.19
C GLY A 184 -2.45 19.36 -18.50
N GLY A 185 -3.42 20.17 -18.91
CA GLY A 185 -3.22 21.23 -19.90
C GLY A 185 -3.50 20.88 -21.36
N ARG A 186 -4.13 19.73 -21.66
CA ARG A 186 -4.48 19.39 -23.05
C ARG A 186 -5.85 19.96 -23.43
N ARG A 187 -5.88 20.91 -24.37
CA ARG A 187 -7.11 21.21 -25.12
C ARG A 187 -7.41 20.06 -26.08
N PRO A 188 -8.68 19.76 -26.40
CA PRO A 188 -9.05 18.69 -27.34
C PRO A 188 -8.28 18.76 -28.68
N ASP A 189 -7.87 19.98 -29.08
CA ASP A 189 -7.23 20.28 -30.35
C ASP A 189 -5.69 20.33 -30.28
N ASP A 190 -5.06 20.02 -29.14
CA ASP A 190 -3.60 20.07 -29.05
C ASP A 190 -2.95 18.94 -29.88
N PRO A 191 -2.04 19.28 -30.82
CA PRO A 191 -1.33 18.30 -31.63
C PRO A 191 -0.54 17.34 -30.72
N PRO A 192 -0.38 16.07 -31.11
CA PRO A 192 0.38 15.11 -30.33
C PRO A 192 1.78 15.65 -30.03
N LEU A 193 2.14 15.66 -28.74
CA LEU A 193 3.48 16.04 -28.30
C LEU A 193 4.45 14.97 -28.77
N LEU A 194 5.21 15.33 -29.81
CA LEU A 194 6.37 14.62 -30.36
C LEU A 194 6.00 13.33 -31.13
N PRO A 195 6.83 12.92 -32.12
CA PRO A 195 6.68 11.60 -32.73
C PRO A 195 6.71 10.58 -31.61
N ASP A 196 5.70 9.71 -31.59
CA ASP A 196 5.46 8.72 -30.55
C ASP A 196 6.80 8.13 -30.08
N LEU A 197 7.12 8.32 -28.80
CA LEU A 197 8.16 7.55 -28.10
C LEU A 197 7.68 6.09 -28.06
N GLU A 198 7.66 5.42 -29.21
CA GLU A 198 7.19 4.05 -29.30
C GLU A 198 8.22 3.14 -28.64
N PRO A 199 7.85 2.43 -27.57
CA PRO A 199 8.74 1.46 -26.98
C PRO A 199 8.98 0.33 -27.99
N PRO A 200 10.22 -0.19 -28.10
CA PRO A 200 10.49 -1.31 -28.98
C PRO A 200 9.80 -2.58 -28.46
N GLY A 201 8.79 -3.04 -29.20
CA GLY A 201 8.05 -4.28 -28.91
C GLY A 201 6.79 -4.10 -28.05
N PRO A 202 6.02 -5.19 -27.86
CA PRO A 202 4.73 -5.10 -27.17
C PRO A 202 4.92 -4.76 -25.69
N LEU A 203 4.28 -3.67 -25.25
CA LEU A 203 4.13 -3.36 -23.83
C LEU A 203 3.28 -4.44 -23.13
N PRO A 204 3.43 -4.62 -21.80
CA PRO A 204 2.57 -5.51 -21.05
C PRO A 204 1.09 -5.14 -21.28
N PRO A 205 0.24 -6.04 -21.79
CA PRO A 205 -1.11 -5.71 -22.28
C PRO A 205 -2.12 -5.36 -21.16
N HIS A 206 -1.69 -5.35 -19.89
CA HIS A 206 -2.55 -5.31 -18.71
C HIS A 206 -2.25 -4.13 -17.77
N GLN A 207 -1.28 -3.26 -18.12
CA GLN A 207 -0.95 -2.06 -17.35
C GLN A 207 -0.63 -0.93 -18.33
N ARG A 208 -1.39 0.17 -18.27
CA ARG A 208 -1.11 1.32 -19.13
C ARG A 208 0.17 1.97 -18.65
N CYS A 209 1.20 1.95 -19.49
CA CYS A 209 2.47 2.61 -19.24
C CYS A 209 2.30 4.12 -19.47
N ALA A 210 2.87 4.95 -18.59
CA ALA A 210 2.89 6.41 -18.76
C ALA A 210 4.04 6.85 -19.69
N VAL A 211 4.12 6.25 -20.88
CA VAL A 211 5.27 6.39 -21.80
C VAL A 211 5.52 7.85 -22.18
N ASP A 212 4.44 8.60 -22.38
CA ASP A 212 4.45 10.03 -22.68
C ASP A 212 5.14 10.87 -21.60
N ARG A 213 5.28 10.37 -20.37
CA ARG A 213 5.91 11.06 -19.22
C ARG A 213 7.29 10.52 -18.85
N TRP A 214 7.71 9.40 -19.42
CA TRP A 214 8.96 8.74 -19.03
C TRP A 214 10.20 9.63 -19.22
N GLU A 215 10.21 10.49 -20.23
CA GLU A 215 11.31 11.42 -20.47
C GLU A 215 11.44 12.47 -19.34
N ASP A 216 10.35 13.14 -18.98
CA ASP A 216 10.36 14.14 -17.90
C ASP A 216 10.65 13.52 -16.53
N GLU A 217 10.10 12.32 -16.29
CA GLU A 217 10.36 11.54 -15.09
C GLU A 217 11.82 11.05 -15.03
N ALA A 218 12.39 10.61 -16.16
CA ALA A 218 13.80 10.24 -16.25
C ALA A 218 14.72 11.44 -15.97
N ARG A 219 14.41 12.63 -16.50
CA ARG A 219 15.14 13.87 -16.18
C ARG A 219 15.14 14.16 -14.69
N MET A 220 14.01 14.00 -14.00
CA MET A 220 13.97 14.19 -12.55
C MET A 220 14.83 13.19 -11.78
N VAL A 221 14.80 11.92 -12.20
CA VAL A 221 15.67 10.89 -11.61
C VAL A 221 17.13 11.28 -11.78
N LEU A 222 17.54 11.65 -13.00
CA LEU A 222 18.91 12.08 -13.30
C LEU A 222 19.33 13.28 -12.47
N ARG A 223 18.50 14.33 -12.39
CA ARG A 223 18.77 15.53 -11.57
C ARG A 223 18.94 15.18 -10.09
N ALA A 224 18.15 14.24 -9.57
CA ALA A 224 18.27 13.80 -8.19
C ALA A 224 19.57 13.03 -7.89
N GLU A 225 20.18 12.45 -8.92
CA GLU A 225 21.51 11.84 -8.91
C GLU A 225 22.63 12.84 -9.30
N GLY A 226 22.30 14.13 -9.47
CA GLY A 226 23.27 15.18 -9.84
C GLY A 226 23.66 15.19 -11.32
N ARG A 227 22.84 14.60 -12.19
CA ARG A 227 23.11 14.45 -13.63
C ARG A 227 22.12 15.27 -14.46
N THR A 228 22.60 15.90 -15.53
CA THR A 228 21.76 16.61 -16.52
C THR A 228 21.34 15.70 -17.68
N SER A 229 22.07 14.61 -17.92
CA SER A 229 21.82 13.64 -18.99
C SER A 229 22.21 12.21 -18.58
N GLY A 230 21.72 11.23 -19.35
CA GLY A 230 22.06 9.82 -19.20
C GLY A 230 20.87 8.88 -19.31
N SER A 231 21.15 7.61 -18.99
CA SER A 231 20.20 6.50 -19.14
C SER A 231 19.51 6.16 -17.83
N VAL A 232 18.20 5.89 -17.89
CA VAL A 232 17.36 5.43 -16.78
C VAL A 232 16.68 4.12 -17.16
N THR A 233 16.71 3.11 -16.29
CA THR A 233 16.05 1.83 -16.52
C THR A 233 14.58 1.87 -16.10
N VAL A 234 13.68 1.48 -17.00
CA VAL A 234 12.24 1.27 -16.73
C VAL A 234 11.98 -0.22 -16.51
N ARG A 235 11.27 -0.56 -15.43
CA ARG A 235 11.01 -1.96 -15.03
C ARG A 235 9.53 -2.33 -15.14
N LEU A 236 9.18 -2.91 -16.27
CA LEU A 236 7.82 -3.37 -16.59
C LEU A 236 7.48 -4.75 -16.00
N GLY A 237 8.50 -5.52 -15.60
CA GLY A 237 8.31 -6.84 -14.98
C GLY A 237 9.61 -7.44 -14.46
N SER A 238 9.59 -8.72 -14.09
CA SER A 238 10.78 -9.45 -13.66
C SER A 238 11.81 -9.59 -14.79
N ARG A 239 11.34 -9.76 -16.03
CA ARG A 239 12.16 -9.98 -17.23
C ARG A 239 12.03 -8.89 -18.31
N HIS A 240 11.11 -7.95 -18.14
CA HIS A 240 10.88 -6.87 -19.11
C HIS A 240 11.48 -5.57 -18.56
N ARG A 241 12.54 -5.09 -19.22
CA ARG A 241 13.21 -3.81 -18.89
C ARG A 241 13.47 -3.02 -20.16
N LEU A 242 13.23 -1.71 -20.07
CA LEU A 242 13.55 -0.74 -21.11
C LEU A 242 14.56 0.26 -20.56
N ILE A 243 15.23 0.98 -21.44
CA ILE A 243 16.15 2.06 -21.11
C ILE A 243 15.63 3.33 -21.78
N VAL A 244 15.52 4.40 -21.01
CA VAL A 244 15.23 5.75 -21.49
C VAL A 244 16.53 6.54 -21.46
N ASP A 245 17.04 6.88 -22.63
CA ASP A 245 18.23 7.69 -22.81
C ASP A 245 17.83 9.15 -22.99
N VAL A 246 18.18 10.00 -22.01
CA VAL A 246 17.94 11.45 -22.06
C VAL A 246 19.24 12.15 -22.44
N THR A 247 19.26 12.79 -23.61
CA THR A 247 20.39 13.62 -24.04
C THR A 247 20.38 14.97 -23.32
N GLY A 248 21.58 15.45 -22.96
CA GLY A 248 21.74 16.82 -22.49
C GLY A 248 21.68 17.73 -23.70
N GLY A 249 20.80 18.72 -23.70
CA GLY A 249 20.83 19.74 -24.74
C GLY A 249 22.07 20.60 -24.52
N ASP A 250 23.08 20.44 -25.36
CA ASP A 250 24.13 21.44 -25.55
C ASP A 250 24.35 21.66 -27.05
N ASP A 251 24.32 22.95 -27.40
CA ASP A 251 24.75 23.59 -28.64
C ASP A 251 24.12 23.14 -29.98
N GLY A 252 22.88 23.63 -30.19
CA GLY A 252 22.52 24.25 -31.46
C GLY A 252 22.40 23.37 -32.70
N ALA A 253 21.51 22.36 -32.71
CA ALA A 253 20.88 21.85 -33.95
C ALA A 253 19.72 20.85 -33.76
N GLY A 254 19.17 20.63 -32.55
CA GLY A 254 18.04 19.71 -32.41
C GLY A 254 17.31 19.82 -31.08
N ALA A 255 15.99 19.64 -31.10
CA ALA A 255 15.20 19.50 -29.89
C ALA A 255 15.73 18.28 -29.09
N PRO A 256 15.84 18.39 -27.75
CA PRO A 256 16.22 17.24 -26.93
C PRO A 256 15.19 16.13 -27.15
N ALA A 257 15.66 14.98 -27.64
CA ALA A 257 14.83 13.81 -27.87
C ALA A 257 15.30 12.68 -26.97
N ALA A 258 14.40 12.17 -26.13
CA ALA A 258 14.66 10.91 -25.45
C ALA A 258 14.61 9.75 -26.46
N ARG A 259 15.37 8.68 -26.19
CA ARG A 259 15.27 7.43 -26.93
C ARG A 259 14.92 6.28 -25.99
N ILE A 260 13.96 5.45 -26.38
CA ILE A 260 13.63 4.22 -25.65
C ILE A 260 14.26 3.02 -26.35
N THR A 261 15.04 2.23 -25.62
CA THR A 261 15.65 1.00 -26.13
C THR A 261 15.32 -0.19 -25.24
N GLN A 262 15.30 -1.40 -25.81
CA GLN A 262 15.16 -2.61 -25.02
C GLN A 262 16.48 -2.87 -24.27
N ALA A 263 16.41 -3.18 -22.97
CA ALA A 263 17.60 -3.58 -22.24
C ALA A 263 18.03 -4.98 -22.70
N THR A 264 18.98 -5.07 -23.63
CA THR A 264 19.60 -6.35 -23.99
C THR A 264 20.54 -6.78 -22.86
N GLY A 265 20.41 -8.04 -22.44
CA GLY A 265 21.34 -8.62 -21.47
C GLY A 265 22.75 -8.65 -22.07
N ALA A 266 23.71 -8.04 -21.38
CA ALA A 266 25.12 -7.90 -21.74
C ALA A 266 25.43 -6.76 -22.73
N GLY A 267 25.89 -5.61 -22.19
CA GLY A 267 26.41 -4.49 -22.97
C GLY A 267 27.00 -3.38 -22.10
N GLY A 268 28.26 -3.54 -21.71
CA GLY A 268 29.25 -2.52 -21.35
C GLY A 268 28.82 -1.20 -20.69
N GLY A 269 28.81 -1.17 -19.35
CA GLY A 269 28.78 0.07 -18.57
C GLY A 269 28.67 -0.23 -17.08
N ASN A 270 29.80 -0.21 -16.37
CA ASN A 270 29.98 -0.76 -15.02
C ASN A 270 29.32 0.06 -13.86
N TRP A 271 28.20 0.74 -14.11
CA TRP A 271 27.42 1.39 -13.06
C TRP A 271 25.94 0.97 -13.13
N PRO A 272 25.30 0.54 -12.03
CA PRO A 272 23.88 0.24 -12.04
C PRO A 272 23.10 1.52 -12.37
N LEU A 273 22.51 1.57 -13.57
CA LEU A 273 21.69 2.69 -14.02
C LEU A 273 20.62 3.06 -12.97
N PRO A 274 20.30 4.36 -12.81
CA PRO A 274 19.14 4.78 -12.04
C PRO A 274 17.88 4.09 -12.57
N VAL A 275 16.92 3.83 -11.67
CA VAL A 275 15.68 3.12 -12.00
C VAL A 275 14.53 4.12 -11.96
N LEU A 276 13.70 4.12 -13.00
CA LEU A 276 12.47 4.91 -13.04
C LEU A 276 11.55 4.49 -11.88
N PRO A 277 11.04 5.43 -11.07
CA PRO A 277 10.17 5.08 -9.96
C PRO A 277 8.89 4.37 -10.44
N ASP A 278 8.38 3.48 -9.60
CA ASP A 278 7.18 2.69 -9.91
C ASP A 278 5.97 3.59 -10.22
N ALA A 279 5.82 4.67 -9.46
CA ALA A 279 4.75 5.66 -9.62
C ALA A 279 4.80 6.42 -10.96
N ALA A 280 5.97 6.50 -11.61
CA ALA A 280 6.17 7.11 -12.92
C ALA A 280 6.12 6.10 -14.07
N THR A 281 6.15 4.80 -13.75
CA THR A 281 6.19 3.74 -14.78
C THR A 281 4.80 3.54 -15.41
N TRP A 282 3.75 3.67 -14.59
CA TRP A 282 2.38 3.32 -14.93
C TRP A 282 1.46 4.54 -14.84
N VAL A 283 0.37 4.53 -15.60
CA VAL A 283 -0.72 5.51 -15.44
C VAL A 283 -1.26 5.40 -13.99
N PRO A 284 -1.47 6.52 -13.29
CA PRO A 284 -1.99 6.49 -11.92
C PRO A 284 -3.37 5.81 -11.85
N PRO A 285 -3.64 5.03 -10.78
CA PRO A 285 -4.90 4.28 -10.67
C PRO A 285 -6.13 5.18 -10.68
N ASP A 286 -6.04 6.39 -10.15
CA ASP A 286 -7.12 7.40 -10.20
C ASP A 286 -7.53 7.75 -11.64
N VAL A 287 -6.54 7.93 -12.52
CA VAL A 287 -6.79 8.27 -13.93
C VAL A 287 -7.29 7.05 -14.70
N GLU A 288 -6.76 5.86 -14.43
CA GLU A 288 -7.27 4.62 -15.04
C GLU A 288 -8.75 4.38 -14.69
N LEU A 289 -9.13 4.53 -13.42
CA LEU A 289 -10.50 4.30 -12.96
C LEU A 289 -11.49 5.35 -13.49
N LEU A 290 -11.08 6.63 -13.56
CA LEU A 290 -11.90 7.69 -14.15
C LEU A 290 -12.08 7.50 -15.65
N ALA A 291 -10.99 7.21 -16.38
CA ALA A 291 -11.04 7.00 -17.81
C ALA A 291 -11.91 5.79 -18.20
N ALA A 292 -11.98 4.77 -17.33
CA ALA A 292 -12.86 3.62 -17.49
C ALA A 292 -14.32 3.88 -17.05
N GLY A 293 -14.64 5.05 -16.48
CA GLY A 293 -15.98 5.38 -15.99
C GLY A 293 -16.43 4.55 -14.78
N LEU A 294 -15.52 3.84 -14.12
CA LEU A 294 -15.82 2.96 -12.98
C LEU A 294 -16.05 3.75 -11.68
N ILE A 295 -15.56 4.98 -11.62
CA ILE A 295 -15.79 5.93 -10.54
C ILE A 295 -16.04 7.34 -11.12
N GLY A 296 -16.81 8.14 -10.39
CA GLY A 296 -16.87 9.59 -10.59
C GLY A 296 -15.86 10.35 -9.72
N ALA A 297 -15.83 11.68 -9.83
CA ALA A 297 -14.98 12.53 -9.01
C ALA A 297 -15.23 12.36 -7.49
N ASP A 298 -16.47 12.08 -7.09
CA ASP A 298 -16.85 11.80 -5.69
C ASP A 298 -16.26 10.51 -5.15
N GLY A 299 -15.85 9.60 -6.02
CA GLY A 299 -15.17 8.37 -5.63
C GLY A 299 -13.69 8.58 -5.34
N LEU A 300 -13.10 9.74 -5.68
CA LEU A 300 -11.68 10.07 -5.51
C LEU A 300 -11.38 10.58 -4.10
N HIS A 301 -10.11 10.44 -3.72
CA HIS A 301 -9.59 11.16 -2.56
C HIS A 301 -9.80 12.68 -2.78
N PRO A 302 -10.27 13.47 -1.80
CA PRO A 302 -10.63 14.88 -2.01
C PRO A 302 -9.52 15.74 -2.61
N LEU A 303 -8.26 15.53 -2.19
CA LEU A 303 -7.09 16.22 -2.77
C LEU A 303 -6.82 15.82 -4.24
N VAL A 304 -7.13 14.58 -4.61
CA VAL A 304 -6.99 14.09 -5.99
C VAL A 304 -8.14 14.60 -6.86
N ALA A 305 -9.37 14.58 -6.33
CA ALA A 305 -10.54 15.15 -6.98
C ALA A 305 -10.32 16.63 -7.33
N ALA A 306 -9.86 17.42 -6.34
CA ALA A 306 -9.58 18.84 -6.54
C ALA A 306 -8.47 19.11 -7.59
N ALA A 307 -7.53 18.18 -7.74
CA ALA A 307 -6.46 18.30 -8.72
C ALA A 307 -6.90 17.88 -10.13
N LEU A 308 -7.56 16.72 -10.27
CA LEU A 308 -7.93 16.14 -11.57
C LEU A 308 -9.23 16.70 -12.16
N VAL A 309 -10.16 17.17 -11.31
CA VAL A 309 -11.45 17.72 -11.74
C VAL A 309 -11.68 19.09 -11.06
N PRO A 310 -10.97 20.15 -11.50
CA PRO A 310 -11.12 21.47 -10.91
C PRO A 310 -12.56 21.99 -11.03
N GLY A 311 -13.08 22.58 -9.96
CA GLY A 311 -14.45 23.11 -9.92
C GLY A 311 -15.52 22.09 -9.53
N HIS A 312 -15.16 20.82 -9.34
CA HIS A 312 -16.07 19.84 -8.75
C HIS A 312 -16.35 20.20 -7.28
N PRO A 313 -17.60 20.50 -6.90
CA PRO A 313 -17.92 20.80 -5.51
C PRO A 313 -17.65 19.55 -4.67
N PRO A 314 -17.05 19.69 -3.47
CA PRO A 314 -16.87 18.54 -2.59
C PRO A 314 -18.26 17.99 -2.25
N SER A 315 -18.56 16.78 -2.68
CA SER A 315 -19.76 16.09 -2.23
C SER A 315 -19.64 15.83 -0.73
N GLY A 316 -20.75 16.04 -0.02
CA GLY A 316 -20.86 15.66 1.38
C GLY A 316 -20.65 14.15 1.56
N PRO A 317 -20.51 13.67 2.81
CA PRO A 317 -20.28 12.26 3.09
C PRO A 317 -21.30 11.39 2.34
N LEU A 318 -20.81 10.47 1.51
CA LEU A 318 -21.70 9.46 0.95
C LEU A 318 -22.22 8.62 2.13
N PRO A 319 -23.54 8.46 2.28
CA PRO A 319 -24.06 7.56 3.29
C PRO A 319 -23.49 6.15 3.04
N PRO A 320 -23.15 5.41 4.10
CA PRO A 320 -22.65 4.05 3.95
C PRO A 320 -23.63 3.22 3.11
N ARG A 321 -23.10 2.52 2.10
CA ARG A 321 -23.91 1.56 1.33
C ARG A 321 -24.27 0.40 2.26
N GLY A 322 -25.55 0.29 2.57
CA GLY A 322 -26.10 -0.74 3.45
C GLY A 322 -26.45 -0.18 4.82
N GLY A 323 -27.61 0.48 4.92
CA GLY A 323 -28.16 0.86 6.22
C GLY A 323 -28.57 -0.39 7.02
N PRO A 324 -28.16 -0.52 8.29
CA PRO A 324 -28.67 -1.56 9.17
C PRO A 324 -30.13 -1.28 9.53
N GLY A 325 -30.92 -2.34 9.72
CA GLY A 325 -32.21 -2.23 10.40
C GLY A 325 -33.46 -2.60 9.59
N ARG A 326 -33.36 -3.00 8.32
CA ARG A 326 -34.52 -3.64 7.66
C ARG A 326 -34.63 -5.09 8.12
N PRO A 327 -35.77 -5.51 8.69
CA PRO A 327 -35.97 -6.90 9.07
C PRO A 327 -35.79 -7.81 7.85
N ARG A 328 -35.01 -8.89 8.02
CA ARG A 328 -34.85 -9.93 7.01
C ARG A 328 -36.06 -10.83 7.05
N VAL A 329 -36.58 -11.21 5.88
CA VAL A 329 -37.73 -12.11 5.77
C VAL A 329 -37.24 -13.53 5.51
N VAL A 330 -37.81 -14.51 6.23
CA VAL A 330 -37.50 -15.93 6.13
C VAL A 330 -38.80 -16.72 6.11
N GLU A 331 -38.92 -17.68 5.19
CA GLU A 331 -40.03 -18.63 5.18
C GLU A 331 -39.90 -19.63 6.32
N CYS A 332 -40.83 -19.59 7.27
CA CYS A 332 -40.88 -20.43 8.45
C CYS A 332 -42.25 -21.12 8.54
N ARG A 333 -42.28 -22.46 8.48
CA ARG A 333 -43.50 -23.27 8.57
C ARG A 333 -44.62 -22.83 7.59
N GLY A 334 -44.26 -22.32 6.41
CA GLY A 334 -45.21 -21.89 5.37
C GLY A 334 -45.70 -20.44 5.49
N ALA A 335 -45.12 -19.64 6.39
CA ALA A 335 -45.38 -18.22 6.52
C ALA A 335 -44.08 -17.40 6.46
N SER A 336 -44.18 -16.16 5.97
CA SER A 336 -43.06 -15.22 5.94
C SER A 336 -42.84 -14.59 7.32
N HIS A 337 -41.75 -14.94 7.99
CA HIS A 337 -41.35 -14.40 9.30
C HIS A 337 -40.22 -13.38 9.16
N ARG A 338 -40.14 -12.44 10.10
CA ARG A 338 -39.17 -11.35 10.15
C ARG A 338 -38.12 -11.61 11.22
N ILE A 339 -36.88 -11.29 10.90
CA ILE A 339 -35.73 -11.32 11.80
C ILE A 339 -35.13 -9.92 11.84
N GLY A 340 -34.96 -9.37 13.04
CA GLY A 340 -34.47 -8.01 13.23
C GLY A 340 -33.76 -7.83 14.56
N LEU A 341 -33.16 -6.67 14.75
CA LEU A 341 -32.50 -6.33 16.00
C LEU A 341 -33.54 -5.86 17.03
N VAL A 342 -33.52 -6.46 18.21
CA VAL A 342 -34.26 -6.01 19.41
C VAL A 342 -33.23 -5.87 20.52
N ASP A 343 -33.16 -4.69 21.14
CA ASP A 343 -32.17 -4.36 22.18
C ASP A 343 -30.71 -4.70 21.80
N GLY A 344 -30.39 -4.55 20.51
CA GLY A 344 -29.05 -4.82 19.98
C GLY A 344 -28.70 -6.29 19.83
N VAL A 345 -29.70 -7.19 19.80
CA VAL A 345 -29.53 -8.63 19.52
C VAL A 345 -30.43 -9.05 18.37
N LEU A 346 -29.89 -9.85 17.44
CA LEU A 346 -30.64 -10.39 16.31
C LEU A 346 -31.64 -11.48 16.76
N THR A 347 -32.94 -11.18 16.62
CA THR A 347 -34.04 -12.01 17.14
C THR A 347 -35.11 -12.24 16.06
N ALA A 348 -35.80 -13.38 16.15
CA ALA A 348 -36.97 -13.67 15.32
C ALA A 348 -38.19 -12.93 15.88
N LEU A 349 -38.69 -11.93 15.16
CA LEU A 349 -39.72 -10.99 15.65
C LEU A 349 -41.12 -11.59 15.71
N ASP A 350 -41.37 -12.63 14.92
CA ASP A 350 -42.68 -13.26 14.78
C ASP A 350 -42.79 -14.57 15.58
N HIS A 351 -41.93 -14.75 16.60
CA HIS A 351 -41.98 -15.86 17.54
C HIS A 351 -42.00 -15.35 18.98
N ASP A 352 -42.77 -16.03 19.84
CA ASP A 352 -42.77 -15.75 21.28
C ASP A 352 -41.46 -16.23 21.93
N PRO A 353 -40.89 -15.50 22.91
CA PRO A 353 -39.67 -15.92 23.61
C PRO A 353 -39.73 -17.34 24.20
N ASP A 354 -40.89 -17.78 24.69
CA ASP A 354 -41.06 -19.14 25.24
C ASP A 354 -41.07 -20.20 24.13
N GLU A 355 -41.60 -19.86 22.96
CA GLU A 355 -41.51 -20.71 21.77
C GLU A 355 -40.05 -20.86 21.33
N ILE A 356 -39.31 -19.75 21.26
CA ILE A 356 -37.88 -19.75 20.91
C ILE A 356 -37.10 -20.66 21.88
N ARG A 357 -37.29 -20.48 23.19
CA ARG A 357 -36.60 -21.26 24.23
C ARG A 357 -36.90 -22.75 24.12
N ARG A 358 -38.17 -23.12 23.88
CA ARG A 358 -38.56 -24.53 23.67
C ARG A 358 -37.86 -25.12 22.46
N GLU A 359 -37.83 -24.39 21.35
CA GLU A 359 -37.21 -24.85 20.10
C GLU A 359 -35.69 -24.99 20.24
N GLU A 360 -35.03 -24.06 20.94
CA GLU A 360 -33.59 -24.16 21.25
C GLU A 360 -33.26 -25.41 22.09
N LEU A 361 -34.11 -25.76 23.07
CA LEU A 361 -33.96 -26.99 23.85
C LEU A 361 -34.13 -28.25 23.01
N LEU A 362 -35.11 -28.26 22.09
CA LEU A 362 -35.33 -29.38 21.17
C LEU A 362 -34.12 -29.59 20.25
N VAL A 363 -33.53 -28.49 19.76
CA VAL A 363 -32.32 -28.53 18.92
C VAL A 363 -31.15 -29.15 19.66
N ALA A 364 -30.95 -28.81 20.93
CA ALA A 364 -29.88 -29.38 21.75
C ALA A 364 -30.02 -30.91 21.94
N LEU A 365 -31.25 -31.44 21.85
CA LEU A 365 -31.56 -32.84 22.15
C LEU A 365 -31.64 -33.76 20.92
N THR A 366 -31.83 -33.23 19.69
CA THR A 366 -31.74 -33.89 18.34
C THR A 366 -32.63 -33.20 17.29
N GLY A 367 -33.40 -32.18 17.65
CA GLY A 367 -34.36 -31.52 16.77
C GLY A 367 -33.71 -30.72 15.64
N THR A 368 -34.39 -30.66 14.48
CA THR A 368 -34.01 -29.71 13.43
C THR A 368 -34.50 -28.31 13.81
N PRO A 369 -33.62 -27.29 13.90
CA PRO A 369 -34.02 -25.94 14.27
C PRO A 369 -34.99 -25.33 13.27
N LEU A 370 -35.88 -24.47 13.76
CA LEU A 370 -36.73 -23.62 12.94
C LEU A 370 -35.93 -22.85 11.88
N PRO A 371 -36.49 -22.62 10.67
CA PRO A 371 -35.86 -21.79 9.64
C PRO A 371 -35.37 -20.43 10.16
N CYS A 372 -36.14 -19.76 11.04
CA CYS A 372 -35.72 -18.51 11.66
C CYS A 372 -34.47 -18.67 12.54
N LEU A 373 -34.43 -19.67 13.42
CA LEU A 373 -33.27 -19.93 14.28
C LEU A 373 -32.05 -20.36 13.47
N ARG A 374 -32.24 -21.13 12.40
CA ARG A 374 -31.18 -21.46 11.43
C ARG A 374 -30.63 -20.24 10.73
N ALA A 375 -31.48 -19.30 10.33
CA ALA A 375 -31.07 -18.07 9.69
C ALA A 375 -30.25 -17.18 10.64
N ILE A 376 -30.66 -17.09 11.92
CA ILE A 376 -29.90 -16.39 12.97
C ILE A 376 -28.55 -17.08 13.20
N ASP A 377 -28.51 -18.41 13.34
CA ASP A 377 -27.26 -19.15 13.54
C ASP A 377 -26.31 -18.99 12.34
N ARG A 378 -26.84 -19.05 11.11
CA ARG A 378 -26.06 -18.78 9.89
C ARG A 378 -25.49 -17.37 9.88
N ALA A 379 -26.26 -16.36 10.30
CA ALA A 379 -25.77 -14.99 10.38
C ALA A 379 -24.60 -14.86 11.39
N HIS A 380 -24.65 -15.57 12.52
CA HIS A 380 -23.58 -15.55 13.52
C HIS A 380 -22.31 -16.27 13.06
N ARG A 381 -22.43 -17.36 12.30
CA ARG A 381 -21.26 -18.19 11.93
C ARG A 381 -20.67 -17.81 10.58
N ARG A 382 -21.52 -17.69 9.55
CA ARG A 382 -21.11 -17.47 8.16
C ARG A 382 -22.06 -16.49 7.48
N PRO A 383 -22.01 -15.20 7.87
CA PRO A 383 -22.83 -14.18 7.26
C PRO A 383 -22.51 -14.03 5.77
N GLU A 384 -23.47 -13.56 4.99
CA GLU A 384 -23.27 -13.29 3.55
C GLU A 384 -22.20 -12.21 3.33
N SER A 385 -22.08 -11.25 4.25
CA SER A 385 -21.06 -10.21 4.27
C SER A 385 -19.68 -10.68 4.75
N LEU A 386 -19.47 -11.97 5.03
CA LEU A 386 -18.20 -12.47 5.56
C LEU A 386 -17.00 -12.14 4.65
N ALA A 387 -17.18 -12.21 3.33
CA ALA A 387 -16.12 -11.87 2.38
C ALA A 387 -15.69 -10.40 2.50
N ASP A 388 -16.64 -9.50 2.69
CA ASP A 388 -16.43 -8.07 2.85
C ASP A 388 -15.82 -7.73 4.22
N VAL A 389 -16.26 -8.42 5.28
CA VAL A 389 -15.67 -8.33 6.63
C VAL A 389 -14.21 -8.75 6.58
N ARG A 390 -13.91 -9.90 5.96
CA ARG A 390 -12.55 -10.38 5.77
C ARG A 390 -11.70 -9.39 4.98
N ALA A 391 -12.20 -8.88 3.86
CA ALA A 391 -11.49 -7.90 3.06
C ALA A 391 -11.16 -6.63 3.87
N ARG A 392 -12.11 -6.10 4.63
CA ARG A 392 -11.87 -4.96 5.54
C ARG A 392 -10.79 -5.27 6.58
N LEU A 393 -10.86 -6.42 7.25
CA LEU A 393 -9.86 -6.85 8.23
C LEU A 393 -8.46 -7.00 7.60
N ASP A 394 -8.38 -7.61 6.42
CA ASP A 394 -7.13 -7.79 5.68
C ASP A 394 -6.51 -6.47 5.26
N HIS A 395 -7.33 -5.47 4.95
CA HIS A 395 -6.90 -4.11 4.60
C HIS A 395 -6.68 -3.17 5.79
N GLY A 396 -6.97 -3.63 7.02
CA GLY A 396 -6.79 -2.88 8.26
C GLY A 396 -7.96 -1.98 8.66
N ASP A 397 -9.10 -2.06 7.96
CA ASP A 397 -10.34 -1.37 8.29
C ASP A 397 -11.14 -2.14 9.36
N ILE A 398 -10.58 -2.21 10.57
CA ILE A 398 -11.22 -2.91 11.70
C ILE A 398 -12.54 -2.23 12.07
N ALA A 399 -12.58 -0.90 12.08
CA ALA A 399 -13.78 -0.15 12.43
C ALA A 399 -14.92 -0.42 11.44
N GLY A 400 -14.65 -0.41 10.13
CA GLY A 400 -15.65 -0.76 9.13
C GLY A 400 -16.06 -2.22 9.20
N ALA A 401 -15.13 -3.15 9.47
CA ALA A 401 -15.47 -4.56 9.64
C ALA A 401 -16.42 -4.78 10.82
N LEU A 402 -16.13 -4.16 11.98
CA LEU A 402 -16.98 -4.23 13.16
C LEU A 402 -18.33 -3.55 12.92
N ALA A 403 -18.37 -2.39 12.26
CA ALA A 403 -19.63 -1.72 11.93
C ALA A 403 -20.56 -2.60 11.05
N VAL A 404 -20.00 -3.39 10.12
CA VAL A 404 -20.77 -4.36 9.32
C VAL A 404 -21.31 -5.49 10.19
N VAL A 405 -20.49 -6.02 11.11
CA VAL A 405 -20.88 -7.12 12.02
C VAL A 405 -21.93 -6.64 13.03
N GLU A 406 -21.71 -5.50 13.66
CA GLU A 406 -22.65 -4.88 14.61
C GLU A 406 -23.95 -4.46 13.93
N GLY A 407 -23.90 -3.96 12.70
CA GLY A 407 -25.10 -3.65 11.92
C GLY A 407 -25.92 -4.90 11.56
N LEU A 408 -25.27 -6.08 11.49
CA LEU A 408 -25.91 -7.34 11.16
C LEU A 408 -26.46 -8.09 12.39
N LEU A 409 -25.62 -8.24 13.43
CA LEU A 409 -25.92 -9.06 14.60
C LEU A 409 -26.40 -8.24 15.80
N GLY A 410 -26.13 -6.93 15.76
CA GLY A 410 -26.34 -6.00 16.86
C GLY A 410 -25.10 -5.91 17.76
N PRO A 411 -24.92 -4.79 18.48
CA PRO A 411 -23.78 -4.57 19.37
C PRO A 411 -23.75 -5.49 20.60
N GLY A 412 -24.89 -6.09 20.97
CA GLY A 412 -24.99 -7.05 22.09
C GLY A 412 -24.75 -8.51 21.68
N ALA A 413 -24.41 -8.77 20.42
CA ALA A 413 -24.25 -10.14 19.93
C ALA A 413 -23.04 -10.85 20.53
N VAL A 414 -23.25 -12.09 20.98
CA VAL A 414 -22.17 -12.99 21.38
C VAL A 414 -21.70 -13.77 20.16
N LEU A 415 -20.41 -13.68 19.83
CA LEU A 415 -19.82 -14.39 18.71
C LEU A 415 -19.85 -15.91 18.93
N ARG A 416 -20.50 -16.63 18.02
CA ARG A 416 -20.54 -18.10 18.01
C ARG A 416 -19.33 -18.65 17.26
N ASP A 417 -18.98 -19.90 17.55
CA ASP A 417 -17.93 -20.61 16.82
C ASP A 417 -18.25 -20.71 15.33
N GLY A 418 -17.28 -20.41 14.47
CA GLY A 418 -17.41 -20.50 13.03
C GLY A 418 -16.58 -19.44 12.30
N PRO A 419 -16.70 -19.42 10.96
CA PRO A 419 -15.82 -18.61 10.11
C PRO A 419 -15.73 -17.13 10.48
N LEU A 420 -16.83 -16.49 10.92
CA LEU A 420 -16.78 -15.09 11.34
C LEU A 420 -15.86 -14.87 12.56
N ARG A 421 -15.98 -15.73 13.58
CA ARG A 421 -15.15 -15.66 14.77
C ARG A 421 -13.69 -15.95 14.43
N ASP A 422 -13.44 -16.95 13.60
CA ASP A 422 -12.09 -17.34 13.17
C ASP A 422 -11.37 -16.18 12.46
N GLU A 423 -12.07 -15.44 11.58
CA GLU A 423 -11.50 -14.28 10.88
C GLU A 423 -11.19 -13.12 11.84
N LEU A 424 -12.06 -12.84 12.82
CA LEU A 424 -11.83 -11.82 13.83
C LEU A 424 -10.66 -12.19 14.75
N GLU A 425 -10.57 -13.45 15.15
CA GLU A 425 -9.46 -13.98 15.95
C GLU A 425 -8.14 -13.92 15.17
N ALA A 426 -8.14 -14.32 13.90
CA ALA A 426 -6.96 -14.22 13.03
C ALA A 426 -6.50 -12.76 12.87
N ALA A 427 -7.42 -11.81 12.74
CA ALA A 427 -7.10 -10.38 12.70
C ALA A 427 -6.47 -9.88 14.01
N ALA A 428 -6.99 -10.33 15.16
CA ALA A 428 -6.42 -10.03 16.47
C ALA A 428 -5.00 -10.59 16.61
N GLN A 429 -4.78 -11.85 16.18
CA GLN A 429 -3.46 -12.49 16.19
C GLN A 429 -2.45 -11.74 15.30
N ARG A 430 -2.83 -11.29 14.10
CA ARG A 430 -1.98 -10.45 13.23
C ARG A 430 -1.55 -9.16 13.93
N ARG A 431 -2.44 -8.54 14.70
CA ARG A 431 -2.14 -7.31 15.45
C ARG A 431 -1.18 -7.56 16.62
N ILE A 432 -1.30 -8.70 17.30
CA ILE A 432 -0.34 -9.13 18.33
C ILE A 432 1.03 -9.37 17.69
N ALA A 433 1.10 -10.12 16.58
CA ALA A 433 2.36 -10.38 15.87
C ALA A 433 3.06 -9.07 15.44
N TYR A 434 2.30 -8.09 14.96
CA TYR A 434 2.82 -6.76 14.66
C TYR A 434 3.35 -6.01 15.89
N GLY A 435 2.63 -6.05 17.01
CA GLY A 435 3.09 -5.48 18.28
C GLY A 435 4.41 -6.09 18.73
N LEU A 436 4.53 -7.42 18.69
CA LEU A 436 5.76 -8.14 19.01
C LEU A 436 6.91 -7.77 18.07
N PHE A 437 6.64 -7.64 16.77
CA PHE A 437 7.61 -7.16 15.79
C PHE A 437 8.14 -5.78 16.14
N ARG A 438 7.25 -4.82 16.43
CA ARG A 438 7.62 -3.44 16.74
C ARG A 438 8.38 -3.31 18.05
N ALA A 439 8.04 -4.11 19.04
CA ALA A 439 8.75 -4.16 20.31
C ALA A 439 10.12 -4.86 20.21
N GLY A 440 10.45 -5.46 19.06
CA GLY A 440 11.67 -6.28 18.91
C GLY A 440 11.62 -7.59 19.71
N LEU A 441 10.43 -8.02 20.11
CA LEU A 441 10.17 -9.22 20.92
C LEU A 441 9.81 -10.44 20.06
N ALA A 442 9.61 -10.25 18.76
CA ALA A 442 9.55 -11.37 17.84
C ALA A 442 10.91 -12.09 17.86
N GLY A 443 10.92 -13.34 18.30
CA GLY A 443 12.09 -14.21 18.20
C GLY A 443 12.64 -14.25 16.76
N PRO A 444 13.86 -14.77 16.54
CA PRO A 444 14.40 -14.90 15.20
C PRO A 444 13.36 -15.62 14.32
N ALA A 445 12.96 -14.98 13.22
CA ALA A 445 11.96 -15.51 12.33
C ALA A 445 12.28 -16.98 12.01
N PRO A 446 11.30 -17.91 12.05
CA PRO A 446 11.54 -19.30 11.68
C PRO A 446 12.20 -19.33 10.29
N GLY A 447 13.45 -19.79 10.24
CA GLY A 447 14.24 -19.89 9.00
C GLY A 447 15.39 -18.89 8.82
N ARG A 448 15.65 -17.95 9.74
CA ARG A 448 16.93 -17.17 9.72
C ARG A 448 17.91 -17.69 10.76
N VAL A 449 18.84 -18.54 10.31
CA VAL A 449 20.13 -18.70 10.99
C VAL A 449 20.84 -17.34 10.92
N PRO A 450 21.19 -16.69 12.05
CA PRO A 450 21.95 -15.45 11.99
C PRO A 450 23.30 -15.73 11.31
N PRO A 451 23.79 -14.83 10.43
CA PRO A 451 25.16 -14.96 9.92
C PRO A 451 26.09 -14.94 11.13
N ARG A 452 26.83 -16.04 11.33
CA ARG A 452 27.87 -16.19 12.35
C ARG A 452 28.68 -14.90 12.38
N ALA A 453 28.72 -14.23 13.53
CA ALA A 453 29.60 -13.11 13.77
C ALA A 453 31.03 -13.59 13.48
N TYR A 454 31.65 -13.00 12.46
CA TYR A 454 33.03 -13.26 12.11
C TYR A 454 33.91 -12.57 13.16
N SER A 455 34.32 -13.28 14.21
CA SER A 455 35.38 -12.83 15.10
C SER A 455 36.73 -12.96 14.38
N PRO A 456 37.48 -11.87 14.15
CA PRO A 456 38.80 -11.96 13.57
C PRO A 456 39.81 -12.18 14.69
N ALA A 457 40.15 -13.43 14.98
CA ALA A 457 41.29 -13.74 15.85
C ALA A 457 42.04 -14.99 15.38
N LEU A 458 43.32 -14.75 15.09
CA LEU A 458 44.45 -15.68 15.11
C LEU A 458 44.54 -16.72 13.98
N ARG A 459 45.13 -16.25 12.87
CA ARG A 459 45.96 -17.10 12.01
C ARG A 459 47.23 -17.50 12.77
N THR A 460 47.32 -18.76 13.15
CA THR A 460 48.61 -19.43 13.37
C THR A 460 48.52 -20.83 12.77
N ARG A 461 49.14 -20.99 11.60
CA ARG A 461 49.41 -22.30 10.98
C ARG A 461 50.44 -23.04 11.84
N PRO A 462 50.42 -24.38 11.79
CA PRO A 462 51.66 -25.09 11.50
C PRO A 462 51.54 -25.96 10.25
N ARG A 463 52.56 -25.84 9.39
CA ARG A 463 52.91 -26.77 8.33
C ARG A 463 53.29 -28.13 8.92
N ARG A 464 52.78 -29.23 8.36
CA ARG A 464 53.38 -30.58 8.17
C ARG A 464 52.38 -31.30 7.27
N GLY A 465 52.69 -32.07 6.23
CA GLY A 465 53.89 -32.66 5.65
C GLY A 465 53.33 -33.77 4.76
N ARG A 466 53.69 -33.81 3.48
CA ARG A 466 53.26 -34.85 2.52
C ARG A 466 53.74 -36.24 3.01
N PRO A 467 53.06 -37.34 2.64
CA PRO A 467 53.52 -38.04 1.44
C PRO A 467 52.40 -38.70 0.58
N ASP A 468 52.67 -38.74 -0.72
CA ASP A 468 52.10 -39.65 -1.77
C ASP A 468 52.70 -41.08 -1.57
N PRO A 469 52.41 -42.14 -2.35
CA PRO A 469 51.37 -42.37 -3.37
C PRO A 469 50.70 -43.77 -3.31
N ARG A 470 49.71 -44.04 -4.18
CA ARG A 470 49.72 -45.18 -5.13
C ARG A 470 48.41 -45.36 -5.92
N TYR A 471 48.62 -45.66 -7.19
CA TYR A 471 47.70 -46.17 -8.22
C TYR A 471 46.85 -47.37 -7.79
N ARG A 472 45.61 -47.45 -8.30
CA ARG A 472 45.16 -48.60 -9.12
C ARG A 472 43.86 -48.34 -9.90
N THR A 473 43.92 -48.75 -11.16
CA THR A 473 42.92 -48.79 -12.24
C THR A 473 41.81 -49.82 -12.03
N ALA A 474 40.69 -49.63 -12.75
CA ALA A 474 39.75 -50.61 -13.33
C ALA A 474 39.44 -51.87 -12.47
N ARG A 475 38.18 -52.11 -12.09
CA ARG A 475 36.99 -52.28 -12.92
C ARG A 475 35.75 -52.18 -12.03
#